data_AF-A0A373ZTZ9-F1
#
_entry.id   AF-A0A373ZTZ9-F1
#
_cell.length_a   1.000
_cell.length_b   1.000
_cell.length_c   1.000
_cell.angle_alpha   90.00
_cell.angle_beta   90.00
_cell.angle_gamma   90.00
#
_symmetry.space_group_name_H-M   'P 1'
#
loop_
_entity.id
_entity.type
_entity.pdbx_description
1 polymer ?
#
loop_
_entity_poly.entity_id
_entity_poly.type
_entity_poly.pdbx_seq_one_letter_code
_entity_poly.pdbx_strand_id
1 'polypeptide(L)'
;MKRLFMVLFGLASLHAAATAAKTAGEEKTPGKNAGAAASLWPEKMDPSFQGSRPECFKIWVIRNLRFPADRYDVGDEAKVEVVFAIDKNGTLTDLKVTHCEERHFADRLCKTIALSPKWSPGRTKGKPVKTELEMRFVFRLVAPPAGQEELGLCAEECDIHTTADRMPLFCGAVRTGFVRGCSGRSTA
;
A
#
# COMPACT_ATOMS: atom_id res chain seq x y z
N MET A 1 4.83 2.02 79.64
CA MET A 1 5.77 3.03 79.10
C MET A 1 5.10 3.62 77.87
N LYS A 2 4.42 4.77 77.97
CA LYS A 2 4.92 6.16 77.81
C LYS A 2 4.96 6.61 76.33
N ARG A 3 3.86 7.30 75.95
CA ARG A 3 3.69 8.51 75.08
C ARG A 3 3.90 8.33 73.57
N LEU A 4 2.88 8.51 72.71
CA LEU A 4 2.07 9.71 72.41
C LEU A 4 2.89 10.80 71.71
N PHE A 5 2.50 11.15 70.46
CA PHE A 5 2.52 12.45 69.73
C PHE A 5 2.33 12.09 68.23
N MET A 6 1.12 12.04 67.63
CA MET A 6 0.22 13.15 67.28
C MET A 6 0.92 14.46 66.93
N VAL A 7 1.06 14.76 65.64
CA VAL A 7 1.01 16.12 65.10
C VAL A 7 0.19 16.13 63.82
N LEU A 8 -1.02 16.66 63.97
CA LEU A 8 -1.89 17.23 62.94
C LEU A 8 -1.41 18.65 62.64
N PHE A 9 -1.28 19.00 61.37
CA PHE A 9 -1.35 20.37 60.83
C PHE A 9 -1.79 20.21 59.37
N GLY A 10 -2.84 20.83 58.85
CA GLY A 10 -3.78 21.78 59.39
C GLY A 10 -4.78 22.05 58.26
N LEU A 11 -6.06 22.02 58.60
CA LEU A 11 -7.17 22.39 57.73
C LEU A 11 -7.17 23.92 57.56
N ALA A 12 -7.35 24.41 56.34
CA ALA A 12 -7.92 25.73 56.12
C ALA A 12 -8.86 25.66 54.91
N SER A 13 -10.13 25.48 55.23
CA SER A 13 -11.27 25.68 54.36
C SER A 13 -11.42 27.15 53.95
N LEU A 14 -12.20 27.33 52.89
CA LEU A 14 -13.38 28.21 52.83
C LEU A 14 -13.27 29.47 51.96
N HIS A 15 -14.12 29.48 50.92
CA HIS A 15 -14.98 30.55 50.37
C HIS A 15 -14.94 30.54 48.83
N ALA A 16 -16.03 30.56 48.07
CA ALA A 16 -17.44 30.75 48.37
C ALA A 16 -18.30 30.16 47.24
N ALA A 17 -19.49 29.69 47.58
CA ALA A 17 -20.58 29.46 46.64
C ALA A 17 -21.26 30.80 46.29
N ALA A 18 -21.56 31.02 45.01
CA ALA A 18 -22.52 32.03 44.57
C ALA A 18 -23.39 31.45 43.45
N THR A 19 -24.63 31.15 43.82
CA THR A 19 -25.78 30.87 42.97
C THR A 19 -26.45 32.17 42.51
N ALA A 20 -26.77 32.29 41.21
CA ALA A 20 -27.93 33.01 40.64
C ALA A 20 -27.84 32.95 39.10
N ALA A 21 -28.63 32.14 38.41
CA ALA A 21 -30.02 32.39 37.98
C ALA A 21 -30.15 33.25 36.70
N LYS A 22 -30.67 32.58 35.66
CA LYS A 22 -31.72 33.05 34.71
C LYS A 22 -31.37 34.16 33.70
N THR A 23 -31.28 33.75 32.43
CA THR A 23 -32.13 34.29 31.36
C THR A 23 -32.32 33.28 30.23
N ALA A 24 -33.59 32.97 29.93
CA ALA A 24 -34.01 32.51 28.62
C ALA A 24 -34.05 33.72 27.67
N GLY A 25 -33.70 33.51 26.41
CA GLY A 25 -33.75 34.49 25.33
C GLY A 25 -33.12 33.84 24.12
N GLU A 26 -33.89 33.06 23.38
CA GLU A 26 -34.63 33.50 22.19
C GLU A 26 -33.79 33.39 20.92
N GLU A 27 -34.35 32.59 20.05
CA GLU A 27 -34.02 32.34 18.66
C GLU A 27 -33.63 33.61 17.90
N LYS A 28 -32.50 33.53 17.19
CA LYS A 28 -32.42 34.18 15.88
C LYS A 28 -31.55 33.35 14.96
N THR A 29 -32.21 32.51 14.17
CA THR A 29 -31.66 32.01 12.91
C THR A 29 -31.30 33.20 12.02
N PRO A 30 -30.05 33.35 11.54
CA PRO A 30 -29.79 34.04 10.29
C PRO A 30 -29.83 32.98 9.20
N GLY A 31 -30.88 33.04 8.40
CA GLY A 31 -31.06 32.17 7.26
C GLY A 31 -30.00 32.39 6.17
N LYS A 32 -30.01 31.40 5.28
CA LYS A 32 -29.63 31.46 3.87
C LYS A 32 -28.13 31.64 3.56
N ASN A 33 -27.62 30.54 3.00
CA ASN A 33 -26.59 30.45 1.95
C ASN A 33 -25.16 30.12 2.41
N ALA A 34 -24.99 28.99 3.09
CA ALA A 34 -23.76 28.22 2.94
C ALA A 34 -24.12 26.90 2.25
N GLY A 35 -24.49 27.01 0.97
CA GLY A 35 -24.62 25.85 0.10
C GLY A 35 -23.28 25.13 0.09
N ALA A 36 -23.29 23.92 0.63
CA ALA A 36 -22.26 22.89 0.59
C ALA A 36 -20.85 23.40 0.28
N ALA A 37 -19.99 23.48 1.30
CA ALA A 37 -18.59 23.15 1.09
C ALA A 37 -18.58 21.70 0.59
N ALA A 38 -18.75 21.54 -0.72
CA ALA A 38 -18.69 20.26 -1.40
C ALA A 38 -17.40 19.61 -0.94
N SER A 39 -17.53 18.44 -0.30
CA SER A 39 -16.41 17.67 0.20
C SER A 39 -15.31 17.67 -0.86
N LEU A 40 -14.15 18.28 -0.53
CA LEU A 40 -12.95 18.30 -1.38
C LEU A 40 -12.41 16.89 -1.66
N TRP A 41 -13.01 15.87 -1.04
CA TRP A 41 -12.71 14.48 -1.23
C TRP A 41 -13.67 13.83 -2.23
N PRO A 42 -13.15 12.96 -3.13
CA PRO A 42 -13.97 12.09 -3.95
C PRO A 42 -14.99 11.32 -3.12
N GLU A 43 -16.15 11.00 -3.69
CA GLU A 43 -17.18 10.21 -3.00
C GLU A 43 -16.65 8.84 -2.57
N LYS A 44 -15.79 8.22 -3.36
CA LYS A 44 -15.12 6.96 -3.06
C LYS A 44 -13.63 7.06 -3.42
N MET A 45 -12.78 6.55 -2.55
CA MET A 45 -11.35 6.39 -2.77
C MET A 45 -10.93 4.98 -2.37
N ASP A 46 -10.13 4.35 -3.21
CA ASP A 46 -9.53 3.06 -2.91
C ASP A 46 -8.37 3.21 -1.92
N PRO A 47 -8.02 2.15 -1.16
CA PRO A 47 -6.84 2.17 -0.31
C PRO A 47 -5.57 2.42 -1.12
N SER A 48 -4.54 2.97 -0.48
CA SER A 48 -3.25 3.24 -1.13
C SER A 48 -2.10 2.66 -0.32
N PHE A 49 -1.12 2.09 -1.01
CA PHE A 49 0.07 1.53 -0.37
C PHE A 49 1.18 2.58 -0.39
N GLN A 50 1.58 3.08 0.79
CA GLN A 50 2.61 4.12 0.92
C GLN A 50 2.34 5.36 0.05
N GLY A 51 1.07 5.74 -0.10
CA GLY A 51 0.66 6.87 -0.95
C GLY A 51 0.69 6.59 -2.46
N SER A 52 1.06 5.38 -2.86
CA SER A 52 1.06 4.90 -4.24
C SER A 52 -0.14 3.97 -4.52
N ARG A 53 -0.28 3.53 -5.77
CA ARG A 53 -1.36 2.61 -6.17
C ARG A 53 -1.22 1.26 -5.45
N PRO A 54 -2.32 0.53 -5.19
CA PRO A 54 -2.30 -0.80 -4.58
C PRO A 54 -1.33 -1.78 -5.26
N GLU A 55 -1.15 -1.70 -6.57
CA GLU A 55 -0.29 -2.60 -7.35
C GLU A 55 1.19 -2.48 -6.95
N CYS A 56 1.64 -1.33 -6.44
CA CYS A 56 2.99 -1.14 -5.92
C CYS A 56 3.28 -2.04 -4.71
N PHE A 57 2.24 -2.54 -4.04
CA PHE A 57 2.39 -3.53 -2.99
C PHE A 57 2.98 -4.84 -3.52
N LYS A 58 2.60 -5.28 -4.73
CA LYS A 58 3.15 -6.51 -5.34
C LYS A 58 4.67 -6.42 -5.43
N ILE A 59 5.17 -5.32 -5.97
CA ILE A 59 6.61 -5.06 -6.11
C ILE A 59 7.29 -5.07 -4.75
N TRP A 60 6.69 -4.43 -3.73
CA TRP A 60 7.25 -4.44 -2.38
C TRP A 60 7.33 -5.86 -1.81
N VAL A 61 6.28 -6.67 -1.94
CA VAL A 61 6.27 -8.06 -1.45
C VAL A 61 7.35 -8.87 -2.16
N ILE A 62 7.40 -8.85 -3.50
CA ILE A 62 8.38 -9.59 -4.29
C ILE A 62 9.82 -9.20 -3.91
N ARG A 63 10.10 -7.90 -3.75
CA ARG A 63 11.42 -7.41 -3.31
C ARG A 63 11.82 -7.85 -1.91
N ASN A 64 10.87 -8.12 -1.02
CA ASN A 64 11.13 -8.59 0.34
C ASN A 64 11.02 -10.13 0.45
N LEU A 65 10.62 -10.81 -0.62
CA LEU A 65 10.46 -12.25 -0.63
C LEU A 65 11.81 -12.93 -0.79
N ARG A 66 12.14 -13.80 0.17
CA ARG A 66 13.41 -14.53 0.26
C ARG A 66 13.16 -15.99 0.58
N PHE A 67 13.94 -16.87 -0.06
CA PHE A 67 13.89 -18.32 0.10
C PHE A 67 15.29 -18.87 0.35
N PRO A 68 15.47 -19.80 1.28
CA PRO A 68 16.79 -20.35 1.55
C PRO A 68 17.19 -21.32 0.41
N ALA A 69 18.43 -21.20 -0.08
CA ALA A 69 18.91 -21.93 -1.27
C ALA A 69 19.15 -23.44 -1.03
N ASP A 70 19.04 -23.92 0.22
CA ASP A 70 19.15 -25.33 0.58
C ASP A 70 17.86 -26.14 0.29
N ARG A 71 16.75 -25.45 0.00
CA ARG A 71 15.41 -26.07 -0.18
C ARG A 71 14.73 -25.76 -1.50
N TYR A 72 15.25 -24.78 -2.24
CA TYR A 72 14.62 -24.24 -3.44
C TYR A 72 15.68 -24.03 -4.50
N ASP A 73 15.26 -24.13 -5.76
CA ASP A 73 16.16 -24.00 -6.90
C ASP A 73 15.92 -22.69 -7.66
N VAL A 74 16.98 -22.20 -8.30
CA VAL A 74 16.87 -21.07 -9.22
C VAL A 74 16.00 -21.50 -10.39
N GLY A 75 15.01 -20.67 -10.71
CA GLY A 75 14.09 -20.91 -11.81
C GLY A 75 12.73 -21.47 -11.39
N ASP A 76 12.56 -21.90 -10.13
CA ASP A 76 11.27 -22.28 -9.56
C ASP A 76 10.26 -21.15 -9.74
N GLU A 77 9.05 -21.48 -10.20
CA GLU A 77 7.97 -20.52 -10.39
C GLU A 77 6.80 -20.83 -9.46
N ALA A 78 6.13 -19.79 -9.00
CA ALA A 78 4.95 -19.94 -8.17
C ALA A 78 3.86 -18.94 -8.55
N LYS A 79 2.61 -19.42 -8.48
CA LYS A 79 1.41 -18.58 -8.60
C LYS A 79 0.58 -18.72 -7.33
N VAL A 80 0.30 -17.59 -6.70
CA VAL A 80 -0.46 -17.53 -5.46
C VAL A 80 -1.46 -16.39 -5.54
N GLU A 81 -2.72 -16.68 -5.25
CA GLU A 81 -3.79 -15.70 -5.14
C GLU A 81 -4.18 -15.57 -3.68
N VAL A 82 -4.28 -14.32 -3.23
CA VAL A 82 -4.61 -13.99 -1.86
C VAL A 82 -5.69 -12.93 -1.81
N VAL A 83 -6.52 -13.03 -0.78
CA VAL A 83 -7.50 -12.02 -0.41
C VAL A 83 -7.16 -11.52 0.98
N PHE A 84 -7.20 -10.21 1.17
CA PHE A 84 -6.99 -9.57 2.46
C PHE A 84 -7.79 -8.28 2.56
N ALA A 85 -7.96 -7.77 3.77
CA ALA A 85 -8.66 -6.51 4.01
C ALA A 85 -7.75 -5.46 4.63
N ILE A 86 -7.84 -4.23 4.12
CA ILE A 86 -7.25 -3.05 4.74
C ILE A 86 -8.29 -2.46 5.69
N ASP A 87 -8.01 -2.50 6.99
CA ASP A 87 -8.87 -1.93 8.01
C ASP A 87 -8.81 -0.39 8.01
N LYS A 88 -9.75 0.26 8.70
CA LYS A 88 -9.87 1.72 8.80
C LYS A 88 -8.65 2.40 9.40
N ASN A 89 -7.83 1.67 10.14
CA ASN A 89 -6.57 2.13 10.73
C ASN A 89 -5.35 1.94 9.78
N GLY A 90 -5.57 1.39 8.59
CA GLY A 90 -4.52 1.10 7.61
C GLY A 90 -3.79 -0.23 7.81
N THR A 91 -4.23 -1.07 8.74
CA THR A 91 -3.60 -2.38 8.99
C THR A 91 -4.17 -3.43 8.05
N LEU A 92 -3.29 -4.29 7.53
CA LEU A 92 -3.70 -5.46 6.75
C LEU A 92 -4.23 -6.54 7.71
N THR A 93 -5.43 -7.04 7.41
CA THR A 93 -6.18 -8.02 8.22
C THR A 93 -6.80 -9.08 7.32
N ASP A 94 -7.29 -10.18 7.91
CA ASP A 94 -8.02 -11.24 7.21
C ASP A 94 -7.31 -11.84 5.98
N LEU A 95 -5.97 -11.93 6.05
CA LEU A 95 -5.18 -12.54 4.98
C LEU A 95 -5.55 -14.01 4.79
N LYS A 96 -5.98 -14.37 3.59
CA LYS A 96 -6.36 -15.72 3.17
C LYS A 96 -5.76 -16.03 1.81
N VAL A 97 -5.29 -17.27 1.63
CA VAL A 97 -4.88 -17.79 0.33
C VAL A 97 -6.11 -18.41 -0.33
N THR A 98 -6.51 -17.90 -1.50
CA THR A 98 -7.65 -18.41 -2.28
C THR A 98 -7.21 -19.48 -3.26
N HIS A 99 -6.04 -19.31 -3.87
CA HIS A 99 -5.45 -20.28 -4.79
C HIS A 99 -3.93 -20.36 -4.62
N CYS A 100 -3.38 -21.56 -4.64
CA CYS A 100 -1.94 -21.78 -4.68
C CYS A 100 -1.62 -23.11 -5.37
N GLU A 101 -0.61 -23.11 -6.25
CA GLU A 101 -0.08 -24.35 -6.84
C GLU A 101 0.71 -25.15 -5.79
N GLU A 102 1.55 -24.45 -5.00
CA GLU A 102 2.40 -25.05 -3.97
C GLU A 102 2.34 -24.27 -2.65
N ARG A 103 2.13 -25.01 -1.55
CA ARG A 103 1.87 -24.40 -0.24
C ARG A 103 3.09 -23.73 0.38
N HIS A 104 4.30 -24.22 0.09
CA HIS A 104 5.55 -23.71 0.67
C HIS A 104 5.82 -22.26 0.26
N PHE A 105 5.56 -21.94 -1.02
CA PHE A 105 5.63 -20.59 -1.55
C PHE A 105 4.58 -19.67 -0.93
N ALA A 106 3.33 -20.15 -0.82
CA ALA A 106 2.23 -19.40 -0.20
C ALA A 106 2.51 -19.06 1.27
N ASP A 107 3.02 -20.02 2.06
CA ASP A 107 3.35 -19.81 3.47
C ASP A 107 4.42 -18.73 3.65
N ARG A 108 5.45 -18.71 2.79
CA ARG A 108 6.49 -17.68 2.83
C ARG A 108 5.95 -16.32 2.39
N LEU A 109 5.14 -16.30 1.33
CA LEU A 109 4.49 -15.09 0.83
C LEU A 109 3.59 -14.46 1.90
N CYS A 110 2.76 -15.25 2.59
CA CYS A 110 1.89 -14.76 3.66
C CYS A 110 2.69 -14.15 4.82
N LYS A 111 3.84 -14.72 5.18
CA LYS A 111 4.74 -14.15 6.19
C LYS A 111 5.28 -12.79 5.75
N THR A 112 5.68 -12.65 4.49
CA THR A 112 6.15 -11.37 3.94
C THR A 112 5.03 -10.33 3.89
N ILE A 113 3.81 -10.72 3.49
CA ILE A 113 2.63 -9.84 3.48
C ILE A 113 2.29 -9.38 4.91
N ALA A 114 2.41 -10.24 5.91
CA ALA A 114 2.17 -9.88 7.31
C ALA A 114 3.14 -8.81 7.85
N LEU A 115 4.32 -8.65 7.22
CA LEU A 115 5.29 -7.59 7.53
C LEU A 115 4.99 -6.26 6.81
N SER A 116 3.87 -6.19 6.09
CA SER A 116 3.47 -5.00 5.34
C SER A 116 3.41 -3.76 6.25
N PRO A 117 3.96 -2.62 5.81
CA PRO A 117 3.75 -1.36 6.50
C PRO A 117 2.29 -0.92 6.43
N LYS A 118 1.92 0.05 7.27
CA LYS A 118 0.55 0.58 7.27
C LYS A 118 0.18 1.20 5.93
N TRP A 119 -1.03 0.88 5.48
CA TRP A 119 -1.66 1.41 4.29
C TRP A 119 -2.45 2.69 4.61
N SER A 120 -2.76 3.47 3.57
CA SER A 120 -3.85 4.41 3.68
C SER A 120 -5.17 3.66 3.45
N PRO A 121 -6.14 3.75 4.37
CA PRO A 121 -7.42 3.07 4.20
C PRO A 121 -8.21 3.67 3.04
N GLY A 122 -9.08 2.86 2.44
CA GLY A 122 -10.09 3.37 1.52
C GLY A 122 -11.03 4.33 2.22
N ARG A 123 -11.64 5.24 1.45
CA ARG A 123 -12.59 6.23 1.99
C ARG A 123 -13.89 6.23 1.21
N THR A 124 -14.99 6.47 1.91
CA THR A 124 -16.30 6.73 1.30
C THR A 124 -16.91 7.94 2.00
N LYS A 125 -17.26 8.98 1.22
CA LYS A 125 -17.78 10.26 1.72
C LYS A 125 -16.88 10.84 2.82
N GLY A 126 -15.56 10.79 2.59
CA GLY A 126 -14.53 11.26 3.52
C GLY A 126 -14.21 10.34 4.70
N LYS A 127 -15.03 9.32 4.98
CA LYS A 127 -14.86 8.40 6.13
C LYS A 127 -14.04 7.17 5.76
N PRO A 128 -13.08 6.73 6.60
CA PRO A 128 -12.33 5.51 6.34
C PRO A 128 -13.24 4.28 6.42
N VAL A 129 -13.10 3.40 5.43
CA VAL A 129 -13.86 2.16 5.31
C VAL A 129 -12.90 0.98 5.21
N LYS A 130 -13.33 -0.17 5.73
CA LYS A 130 -12.60 -1.43 5.53
C LYS A 130 -12.78 -1.86 4.08
N THR A 131 -11.67 -2.10 3.39
CA THR A 131 -11.70 -2.48 1.96
C THR A 131 -11.01 -3.81 1.78
N GLU A 132 -11.70 -4.76 1.15
CA GLU A 132 -11.15 -6.04 0.73
C GLU A 132 -10.44 -5.89 -0.62
N LEU A 133 -9.27 -6.52 -0.74
CA LEU A 133 -8.44 -6.55 -1.93
C LEU A 133 -8.08 -8.00 -2.24
N GLU A 134 -8.12 -8.31 -3.53
CA GLU A 134 -7.63 -9.58 -4.08
C GLU A 134 -6.41 -9.30 -4.94
N MET A 135 -5.35 -10.06 -4.73
CA MET A 135 -4.10 -9.90 -5.48
C MET A 135 -3.52 -11.25 -5.87
N ARG A 136 -3.12 -11.34 -7.13
CA ARG A 136 -2.36 -12.46 -7.68
C ARG A 136 -0.88 -12.13 -7.69
N PHE A 137 -0.08 -13.05 -7.20
CA PHE A 137 1.37 -13.01 -7.20
C PHE A 137 1.89 -14.12 -8.10
N VAL A 138 2.62 -13.75 -9.16
CA VAL A 138 3.30 -14.66 -10.06
C VAL A 138 4.78 -14.30 -10.02
N PHE A 139 5.62 -15.21 -9.54
CA PHE A 139 7.04 -14.93 -9.41
C PHE A 139 7.91 -16.15 -9.68
N ARG A 140 9.16 -15.87 -10.01
CA ARG A 140 10.23 -16.85 -10.22
C ARG A 140 11.36 -16.61 -9.24
N LEU A 141 11.97 -17.69 -8.76
CA LEU A 141 13.17 -17.61 -7.93
C LEU A 141 14.42 -17.36 -8.77
N VAL A 142 15.23 -16.40 -8.33
CA VAL A 142 16.49 -16.01 -8.95
C VAL A 142 17.61 -16.01 -7.92
N ALA A 143 18.84 -16.17 -8.41
CA ALA A 143 20.02 -16.04 -7.58
C ALA A 143 20.08 -14.63 -6.95
N PRO A 144 20.54 -14.50 -5.71
CA PRO A 144 20.74 -13.19 -5.10
C PRO A 144 21.78 -12.38 -5.88
N PRO A 145 21.70 -11.04 -5.85
CA PRO A 145 22.75 -10.19 -6.41
C PRO A 145 24.08 -10.44 -5.67
N ALA A 146 25.20 -10.21 -6.38
CA ALA A 146 26.53 -10.43 -5.84
C ALA A 146 26.72 -9.72 -4.48
N GLY A 147 27.23 -10.46 -3.49
CA GLY A 147 27.41 -9.96 -2.12
C GLY A 147 26.19 -10.06 -1.20
N GLN A 148 25.11 -10.73 -1.62
CA GLN A 148 23.92 -11.00 -0.80
C GLN A 148 23.56 -12.49 -0.75
N GLU A 149 24.55 -13.36 -0.91
CA GLU A 149 24.37 -14.82 -0.98
C GLU A 149 23.71 -15.41 0.28
N GLU A 150 23.96 -14.80 1.45
CA GLU A 150 23.38 -15.21 2.72
C GLU A 150 21.85 -15.00 2.81
N LEU A 151 21.26 -14.15 1.96
CA LEU A 151 19.81 -13.90 1.94
C LEU A 151 19.02 -14.98 1.21
N GLY A 152 19.71 -15.90 0.53
CA GLY A 152 19.12 -16.94 -0.29
C GLY A 152 18.55 -16.44 -1.63
N LEU A 153 17.68 -17.24 -2.25
CA LEU A 153 17.05 -16.92 -3.52
C LEU A 153 16.05 -15.75 -3.38
N CYS A 154 16.10 -14.85 -4.34
CA CYS A 154 15.19 -13.71 -4.49
C CYS A 154 14.01 -14.08 -5.38
N ALA A 155 12.91 -13.32 -5.31
CA ALA A 155 11.80 -13.45 -6.23
C ALA A 155 11.80 -12.31 -7.26
N GLU A 156 11.48 -12.62 -8.51
CA GLU A 156 11.21 -11.66 -9.58
C GLU A 156 9.78 -11.84 -10.11
N GLU A 157 9.12 -10.72 -10.44
CA GLU A 157 7.74 -10.73 -10.94
C GLU A 157 7.69 -11.26 -12.38
N CYS A 158 6.83 -12.25 -12.64
CA CYS A 158 6.67 -12.86 -13.96
C CYS A 158 5.55 -12.21 -14.79
N ASP A 159 4.95 -11.10 -14.33
CA ASP A 159 3.79 -10.52 -14.99
C ASP A 159 4.12 -10.08 -16.43
N ILE A 160 3.45 -10.78 -17.33
CA ILE A 160 3.63 -10.95 -18.78
C ILE A 160 3.26 -9.71 -19.62
N HIS A 161 3.32 -8.50 -19.07
CA HIS A 161 3.08 -7.27 -19.85
C HIS A 161 4.27 -6.82 -20.72
N THR A 162 5.18 -7.74 -21.08
CA THR A 162 6.13 -7.56 -22.19
C THR A 162 5.46 -7.64 -23.57
N THR A 163 4.15 -7.90 -23.69
CA THR A 163 3.47 -7.90 -25.00
C THR A 163 3.37 -6.51 -25.64
N ALA A 164 3.56 -5.42 -24.89
CA ALA A 164 3.61 -4.06 -25.46
C ALA A 164 5.05 -3.55 -25.71
N ASP A 165 6.09 -4.20 -25.16
CA ASP A 165 7.48 -3.73 -25.22
C ASP A 165 8.34 -4.42 -26.30
N ARG A 166 7.78 -5.36 -27.07
CA ARG A 166 8.26 -5.57 -28.44
C ARG A 166 7.56 -4.59 -29.36
N MET A 167 8.16 -3.42 -29.48
CA MET A 167 7.79 -2.40 -30.46
C MET A 167 7.60 -3.07 -31.83
N PRO A 168 6.39 -3.07 -32.44
CA PRO A 168 6.31 -3.41 -33.85
C PRO A 168 7.11 -2.32 -34.57
N LEU A 169 8.17 -2.73 -35.29
CA LEU A 169 8.85 -1.86 -36.24
C LEU A 169 7.86 -1.53 -37.37
N PHE A 170 6.96 -0.57 -37.15
CA PHE A 170 6.32 0.15 -38.23
C PHE A 170 7.28 1.26 -38.62
N CYS A 171 8.16 0.96 -39.58
CA CYS A 171 8.94 1.94 -40.31
C CYS A 171 7.99 2.82 -41.15
N GLY A 172 7.31 3.75 -40.49
CA GLY A 172 6.54 4.81 -41.11
C GLY A 172 7.17 6.16 -40.81
N ALA A 173 8.28 6.49 -41.47
CA ALA A 173 8.81 7.85 -41.47
C ALA A 173 9.19 8.25 -42.91
N VAL A 174 8.34 9.10 -43.48
CA VAL A 174 8.66 9.99 -44.60
C VAL A 174 9.93 10.78 -44.28
N ARG A 175 10.92 10.76 -45.19
CA ARG A 175 11.83 11.90 -45.43
C ARG A 175 12.06 12.06 -46.92
N THR A 176 11.58 13.20 -47.41
CA THR A 176 11.94 13.88 -48.65
C THR A 176 13.45 14.16 -48.75
N GLY A 177 13.99 14.04 -49.96
CA GLY A 177 15.11 14.88 -50.43
C GLY A 177 16.48 14.23 -50.62
N PHE A 178 16.85 14.08 -51.90
CA PHE A 178 18.16 14.40 -52.48
C PHE A 178 19.43 13.71 -51.91
N VAL A 179 20.01 12.75 -52.66
CA VAL A 179 21.46 12.71 -52.97
C VAL A 179 21.68 12.11 -54.36
N ARG A 180 22.52 12.81 -55.14
CA ARG A 180 23.12 12.45 -56.43
C ARG A 180 23.92 11.15 -56.38
N GLY A 181 23.85 10.39 -57.48
CA GLY A 181 25.03 10.09 -58.30
C GLY A 181 25.99 8.98 -57.87
N CYS A 182 26.40 8.23 -58.90
CA CYS A 182 27.62 7.43 -59.04
C CYS A 182 27.57 5.95 -58.61
N SER A 183 27.29 5.08 -59.59
CA SER A 183 28.01 3.85 -59.96
C SER A 183 27.09 3.05 -60.90
N GLY A 184 27.53 2.29 -61.89
CA GLY A 184 28.84 1.90 -62.32
C GLY A 184 28.72 1.30 -63.72
N ARG A 185 29.83 1.39 -64.44
CA ARG A 185 30.14 0.84 -65.75
C ARG A 185 29.78 -0.66 -65.82
N SER A 186 28.86 -1.03 -66.72
CA SER A 186 28.65 -2.42 -67.11
C SER A 186 29.45 -2.70 -68.37
N THR A 187 30.37 -3.65 -68.26
CA THR A 187 31.06 -4.31 -69.36
C THR A 187 30.09 -5.18 -70.14
N ALA A 188 29.97 -4.92 -71.44
CA ALA A 188 29.90 -5.89 -72.54
C ALA A 188 30.13 -5.11 -73.84
#